data_AF-A0A085LBG1-F1
#
_entry.id   AF-A0A085LBG1-F1
#
_cell.length_a   1.000
_cell.length_b   1.000
_cell.length_c   1.000
_cell.angle_alpha   90.00
_cell.angle_beta   90.00
_cell.angle_gamma   90.00
#
_symmetry.space_group_name_H-M   'P 1'
#
loop_
_entity.id
_entity.type
_entity.pdbx_description
1 polymer ?
#
loop_
_entity_poly.entity_id
_entity_poly.type
_entity_poly.pdbx_seq_one_letter_code
_entity_poly.pdbx_strand_id
1 'polypeptide(L)' 'MEVGAAAAIGTALAIGLGALGAGIGDGLVSASAVQSVARQPEAQGTIYTTMFIGIGLIEALPIIGVVIAFILMGKIG' A
#
# COMPACT_ATOMS: atom_id res chain seq x y z
N MET A 1 5.02 -4.97 -30.48
CA MET A 1 5.91 -4.01 -29.77
C MET A 1 5.14 -2.88 -29.10
N GLU A 2 4.19 -2.20 -29.76
CA GLU A 2 3.43 -1.09 -29.12
C GLU A 2 2.60 -1.51 -27.89
N VAL A 3 1.89 -2.65 -27.95
CA VAL A 3 1.10 -3.15 -26.81
C VAL A 3 1.96 -3.45 -25.58
N GLY A 4 3.20 -3.92 -25.79
CA GLY A 4 4.17 -4.17 -24.71
C GLY A 4 4.65 -2.90 -24.03
N ALA A 5 4.92 -1.84 -24.81
CA ALA A 5 5.28 -0.54 -24.25
C ALA A 5 4.12 0.07 -23.45
N ALA A 6 2.89 0.02 -23.97
CA ALA A 6 1.71 0.53 -23.28
C ALA A 6 1.44 -0.21 -21.96
N ALA A 7 1.60 -1.54 -21.94
CA ALA A 7 1.41 -2.33 -20.73
C ALA A 7 2.52 -2.13 -19.69
N ALA A 8 3.77 -1.91 -20.11
CA ALA A 8 4.86 -1.57 -19.21
C ALA A 8 4.59 -0.23 -18.50
N ILE A 9 4.14 0.78 -19.25
CA ILE A 9 3.76 2.09 -18.69
C ILE A 9 2.56 1.96 -17.75
N GLY A 10 1.50 1.26 -18.18
CA GLY A 10 0.32 1.02 -17.34
C GLY A 10 0.66 0.30 -16.02
N THR A 11 1.56 -0.69 -16.09
CA THR A 11 2.08 -1.41 -14.92
C THR A 11 2.86 -0.49 -13.98
N ALA A 12 3.78 0.31 -14.52
CA ALA A 12 4.58 1.24 -13.72
C ALA A 12 3.69 2.29 -13.02
N LEU A 13 2.64 2.77 -13.69
CA LEU A 13 1.68 3.71 -13.11
C LEU A 13 0.83 3.06 -12.02
N ALA A 14 0.28 1.86 -12.25
CA ALA A 14 -0.54 1.16 -11.28
C ALA A 14 0.24 0.87 -9.98
N ILE A 15 1.46 0.35 -10.11
CA ILE A 15 2.32 0.06 -8.96
C ILE A 15 2.81 1.35 -8.31
N GLY A 16 3.30 2.31 -9.09
CA GLY A 16 3.90 3.54 -8.57
C GLY A 16 2.89 4.42 -7.81
N LEU A 17 1.67 4.58 -8.35
CA LEU A 17 0.61 5.34 -7.69
C LEU A 17 0.06 4.60 -6.47
N GLY A 18 -0.06 3.26 -6.55
CA GLY A 18 -0.43 2.43 -5.40
C GLY A 18 0.56 2.56 -4.25
N ALA A 19 1.86 2.41 -4.54
CA ALA A 19 2.93 2.55 -3.56
C ALA A 19 3.00 3.95 -2.95
N LEU A 20 2.76 5.00 -3.73
CA LEU A 20 2.71 6.37 -3.22
C LEU A 20 1.55 6.56 -2.24
N GLY A 21 0.35 6.09 -2.60
CA GLY A 21 -0.82 6.16 -1.72
C GLY A 21 -0.62 5.37 -0.42
N ALA A 22 -0.06 4.15 -0.54
CA ALA A 22 0.26 3.30 0.60
C ALA A 22 1.26 3.97 1.55
N GLY A 23 2.38 4.43 1.02
CA GLY A 23 3.43 5.06 1.83
C GLY A 23 2.94 6.30 2.59
N ILE A 24 2.07 7.11 1.98
CA ILE A 24 1.44 8.25 2.67
C ILE A 24 0.48 7.75 3.77
N GLY A 25 -0.39 6.79 3.45
CA GLY A 25 -1.35 6.24 4.41
C GLY A 25 -0.67 5.60 5.62
N ASP A 26 0.31 4.76 5.38
CA ASP A 26 1.07 4.06 6.42
C ASP A 26 1.88 5.04 7.27
N GLY A 27 2.47 6.05 6.65
CA GLY A 27 3.17 7.13 7.36
C GLY A 27 2.24 7.86 8.34
N LEU A 28 1.03 8.20 7.91
CA LEU A 28 0.03 8.88 8.75
C LEU A 28 -0.46 7.99 9.90
N VAL A 29 -0.81 6.74 9.59
CA VAL A 29 -1.31 5.79 10.60
C VAL A 29 -0.22 5.45 11.62
N SER A 30 1.01 5.21 11.17
CA SER A 30 2.15 4.93 12.04
C SER A 30 2.51 6.13 12.92
N ALA A 31 2.53 7.35 12.36
CA ALA A 31 2.78 8.56 13.14
C ALA A 31 1.70 8.78 14.21
N SER A 32 0.43 8.55 13.88
CA SER A 32 -0.68 8.64 14.83
C SER A 32 -0.57 7.59 15.93
N ALA A 33 -0.18 6.36 15.60
CA ALA A 33 0.05 5.29 16.56
C ALA A 33 1.18 5.63 17.53
N VAL A 34 2.33 6.12 17.04
CA VAL A 34 3.46 6.54 17.88
C VAL A 34 3.04 7.65 18.85
N GLN A 35 2.34 8.68 18.37
CA GLN A 35 1.84 9.75 19.23
C GLN A 35 0.83 9.26 20.27
N SER A 36 -0.01 8.29 19.90
CA SER A 36 -1.01 7.70 20.81
C SER A 36 -0.35 6.86 21.90
N VAL A 37 0.65 6.04 21.54
CA VAL A 37 1.45 5.25 22.52
C VAL A 37 2.22 6.17 23.46
N ALA A 38 2.80 7.27 22.96
CA ALA A 38 3.49 8.24 23.80
C ALA A 38 2.55 8.91 24.84
N ARG A 39 1.26 9.05 24.52
CA ARG A 39 0.24 9.62 25.43
C ARG A 39 -0.38 8.60 26.37
N GLN A 40 -0.54 7.35 25.92
CA GLN A 40 -1.09 6.24 26.70
C GLN A 40 -0.28 4.94 26.49
N PRO A 41 0.85 4.78 27.20
CA PRO A 41 1.70 3.60 27.08
C PRO A 41 0.99 2.30 27.45
N GLU A 42 0.05 2.35 28.40
CA GLU A 42 -0.70 1.18 28.88
C GLU A 42 -1.63 0.60 27.79
N ALA A 43 -2.02 1.41 26.81
CA ALA A 43 -2.89 1.03 25.71
C ALA A 43 -2.14 0.56 24.45
N GLN A 44 -0.80 0.42 24.51
CA GLN A 44 0.05 0.14 23.34
C GLN A 44 -0.44 -1.06 22.50
N GLY A 45 -0.82 -2.17 23.14
CA GLY A 45 -1.28 -3.36 22.43
C GLY A 45 -2.52 -3.11 21.56
N THR A 46 -3.51 -2.39 22.10
CA THR A 46 -4.75 -2.05 21.37
C THR A 46 -4.47 -1.04 20.24
N ILE A 47 -3.59 -0.07 20.50
CA ILE A 47 -3.19 0.94 19.50
C ILE A 47 -2.52 0.25 18.31
N TYR A 48 -1.53 -0.62 18.54
CA TYR A 48 -0.87 -1.34 17.45
C TYR A 48 -1.80 -2.31 16.74
N THR A 49 -2.72 -2.96 17.44
CA THR A 49 -3.75 -3.81 16.79
C THR A 49 -4.56 -2.99 15.79
N THR A 50 -5.04 -1.81 16.20
CA THR A 50 -5.80 -0.92 15.32
C THR A 50 -4.95 -0.37 14.17
N MET A 51 -3.70 -0.01 14.46
CA MET A 51 -2.72 0.44 13.46
C MET A 51 -2.52 -0.62 12.36
N PHE A 52 -2.26 -1.88 12.72
CA PHE A 52 -2.05 -2.95 11.76
C PHE A 52 -3.31 -3.28 10.94
N ILE A 53 -4.51 -3.18 11.54
CA ILE A 53 -5.76 -3.28 10.77
C ILE A 53 -5.83 -2.13 9.74
N GLY A 54 -5.50 -0.91 10.14
CA GLY A 54 -5.44 0.25 9.25
C GLY A 54 -4.46 0.05 8.09
N ILE A 55 -3.22 -0.36 8.38
CA ILE A 55 -2.21 -0.69 7.37
C ILE A 55 -2.71 -1.78 6.42
N GLY A 56 -3.32 -2.85 6.94
CA GLY A 56 -3.89 -3.91 6.10
C GLY A 56 -4.97 -3.41 5.14
N LEU A 57 -5.79 -2.44 5.55
CA LEU A 57 -6.78 -1.80 4.67
C LEU A 57 -6.13 -0.88 3.64
N ILE A 58 -5.09 -0.15 4.02
CA ILE A 58 -4.31 0.71 3.12
C ILE A 58 -3.65 -0.13 2.03
N GLU A 59 -3.05 -1.27 2.39
CA GLU A 59 -2.33 -2.17 1.49
C GLU A 59 -3.22 -3.00 0.56
N ALA A 60 -4.53 -3.10 0.85
CA ALA A 60 -5.44 -3.89 0.01
C ALA A 60 -5.47 -3.43 -1.46
N LEU A 61 -5.54 -2.11 -1.70
CA LEU A 61 -5.57 -1.55 -3.06
C LEU A 61 -4.21 -1.63 -3.80
N PRO A 62 -3.07 -1.28 -3.17
CA PRO A 62 -1.73 -1.51 -3.73
C PRO A 62 -1.49 -2.96 -4.14
N ILE A 63 -1.85 -3.93 -3.28
CA ILE A 63 -1.69 -5.35 -3.59
C ILE A 63 -2.53 -5.74 -4.81
N ILE A 64 -3.79 -5.29 -4.88
CA ILE A 64 -4.64 -5.52 -6.07
C ILE A 64 -3.98 -4.93 -7.33
N GLY A 65 -3.42 -3.72 -7.24
CA GLY A 65 -2.70 -3.08 -8.35
C GLY A 65 -1.48 -3.89 -8.82
N VAL A 66 -0.68 -4.41 -7.89
CA VAL A 66 0.46 -5.29 -8.18
C VAL A 66 0.03 -6.60 -8.84
N VAL A 67 -1.07 -7.20 -8.37
CA VAL A 67 -1.63 -8.42 -8.98
C VAL A 67 -2.06 -8.18 -10.42
N ILE A 68 -2.76 -7.07 -10.69
CA ILE A 68 -3.20 -6.71 -12.04
C ILE A 68 -1.98 -6.47 -12.96
N ALA A 69 -0.96 -5.77 -12.45
CA ALA A 69 0.30 -5.55 -13.17
C ALA A 69 0.98 -6.86 -13.57
N PHE A 70 1.09 -7.84 -12.66
CA PHE A 70 1.66 -9.15 -12.98
C PHE A 70 0.85 -9.92 -14.02
N ILE A 71 -0.49 -9.88 -13.94
CA ILE A 71 -1.37 -10.52 -14.93
C ILE A 71 -1.19 -9.90 -16.31
N LEU A 72 -1.09 -8.57 -16.39
CA LEU A 72 -0.87 -7.86 -17.65
C LEU A 72 0.50 -8.20 -18.26
N MET A 73 1.55 -8.20 -17.44
CA MET A 73 2.91 -8.55 -17.90
C MET A 73 2.98 -10.00 -18.39
N GLY A 74 2.38 -10.95 -17.66
CA GLY A 74 2.39 -12.38 -18.01
C GLY A 74 1.59 -12.74 -19.27
N LYS A 75 0.67 -11.88 -19.72
CA LYS A 75 -0.10 -12.07 -20.97
C LYS A 75 0.59 -11.50 -22.21
N ILE A 76 1.63 -10.70 -22.03
CA ILE A 76 2.30 -9.93 -23.09
C ILE A 76 3.71 -10.48 -23.40
N GLY A 77 4.26 -11.28 -22.48
CA GLY A 77 5.47 -12.09 -22.70
C GLY A 77 5.25 -13.28 -23.63
#